data_AF-A0A937X4E5-F1
#
_entry.id   AF-A0A937X4E5-F1
#
_cell.length_a   1.000
_cell.length_b   1.000
_cell.length_c   1.000
_cell.angle_alpha   90.00
_cell.angle_beta   90.00
_cell.angle_gamma   90.00
#
_symmetry.space_group_name_H-M   'P 1'
#
loop_
_entity.id
_entity.type
_entity.pdbx_description
1 polymer ?
#
loop_
_entity_poly.entity_id
_entity_poly.type
_entity_poly.pdbx_seq_one_letter_code
_entity_poly.pdbx_strand_id
1 'polypeptide(L)'
;AMYGFPAHGEAPGVKVALHAPGRSIDPDHPGSDADPDHVAMLQHYLRDRIPDLGDGEVVATKTCIYTNTPDSDFVIDAVPGLPGAYFATACSGHGFKFSILVGKILTELLEGQGRNRDLARFRLARFAGRMEHV
;
A
#
# COMPACT_ATOMS: atom_id res chain seq x y z
N ALA A 1 -6.43 -4.85 -10.22
CA ALA A 1 -5.33 -5.75 -10.69
C ALA A 1 -5.12 -6.85 -9.66
N MET A 2 -4.51 -7.99 -10.00
CA MET A 2 -4.17 -9.03 -9.02
C MET A 2 -2.65 -9.22 -8.96
N TYR A 3 -2.14 -9.60 -7.78
CA TYR A 3 -0.73 -9.89 -7.56
C TYR A 3 -0.57 -11.08 -6.62
N GLY A 4 0.60 -11.70 -6.63
CA GLY A 4 0.85 -12.87 -5.81
C GLY A 4 2.32 -13.20 -5.66
N PHE A 5 2.58 -14.22 -4.86
CA PHE A 5 3.91 -14.77 -4.60
C PHE A 5 3.83 -16.30 -4.70
N PRO A 6 4.87 -16.95 -5.24
CA PRO A 6 4.94 -18.41 -5.25
C PRO A 6 5.05 -18.94 -3.82
N ALA A 7 4.80 -20.24 -3.66
CA ALA A 7 5.15 -20.93 -2.42
C ALA A 7 6.65 -20.76 -2.16
N HIS A 8 7.01 -20.29 -0.97
CA HIS A 8 8.39 -19.99 -0.61
C HIS A 8 8.62 -20.16 0.90
N GLY A 9 9.73 -20.82 1.25
CA GLY A 9 10.07 -21.10 2.64
C GLY A 9 9.00 -21.92 3.35
N GLU A 10 8.59 -21.45 4.52
CA GLU A 10 7.57 -22.10 5.38
C GLU A 10 6.13 -21.70 5.02
N ALA A 11 5.91 -20.93 3.96
CA ALA A 11 4.56 -20.54 3.55
C ALA A 11 3.76 -21.78 3.11
N PRO A 12 2.52 -21.98 3.61
CA PRO A 12 1.73 -23.19 3.36
C PRO A 12 1.18 -23.29 1.93
N GLY A 13 1.50 -22.33 1.06
CA GLY A 13 1.01 -22.29 -0.32
C GLY A 13 1.41 -21.01 -1.04
N VAL A 14 0.78 -20.79 -2.18
CA VAL A 14 0.89 -19.52 -2.91
C VAL A 14 0.13 -18.41 -2.19
N LYS A 15 0.58 -17.17 -2.36
CA LYS A 15 -0.20 -15.99 -1.96
C LYS A 15 -0.78 -15.35 -3.20
N VAL A 16 -2.07 -15.02 -3.17
CA VAL A 16 -2.74 -14.24 -4.20
C VAL A 16 -3.58 -13.16 -3.54
N ALA A 17 -3.61 -11.98 -4.13
CA ALA A 17 -4.29 -10.83 -3.56
C ALA A 17 -4.86 -9.94 -4.67
N LEU A 18 -5.96 -9.27 -4.33
CA LEU A 18 -6.59 -8.26 -5.15
C LEU A 18 -5.99 -6.89 -4.83
N HIS A 19 -5.42 -6.23 -5.84
CA HIS A 19 -5.09 -4.81 -5.80
C HIS A 19 -6.26 -4.02 -6.38
N ALA A 20 -7.14 -3.57 -5.49
CA ALA A 20 -8.29 -2.73 -5.80
C ALA A 20 -8.49 -1.71 -4.69
N PRO A 21 -9.10 -0.55 -4.98
CA PRO A 21 -9.63 0.31 -3.93
C PRO A 21 -10.68 -0.49 -3.15
N GLY A 22 -10.34 -0.89 -1.93
CA GLY A 22 -11.26 -1.56 -1.02
C GLY A 22 -12.26 -0.57 -0.42
N ARG A 23 -13.09 -1.05 0.51
CA ARG A 23 -13.95 -0.19 1.32
C ARG A 23 -13.10 0.81 2.13
N SER A 24 -13.59 2.04 2.30
CA SER A 24 -13.03 2.95 3.30
C SER A 24 -13.27 2.37 4.68
N ILE A 25 -12.25 2.38 5.53
CA ILE A 25 -12.32 1.85 6.90
C ILE A 25 -11.68 2.82 7.88
N ASP A 26 -12.13 2.74 9.12
CA ASP A 26 -11.39 3.26 10.26
C ASP A 26 -10.23 2.29 10.58
N PRO A 27 -8.96 2.73 10.57
CA PRO A 27 -7.83 1.88 10.90
C PRO A 27 -7.83 1.38 12.35
N ASP A 28 -8.50 2.08 13.28
CA ASP A 28 -8.67 1.64 14.67
C ASP A 28 -9.76 0.56 14.81
N HIS A 29 -10.64 0.45 13.81
CA HIS A 29 -11.72 -0.52 13.75
C HIS A 29 -11.80 -1.19 12.37
N PRO A 30 -10.75 -1.91 11.92
CA PRO A 30 -10.63 -2.38 10.53
C PRO A 30 -11.67 -3.47 10.15
N GLY A 31 -12.37 -4.02 11.13
CA GLY A 31 -13.19 -5.22 11.03
C GLY A 31 -12.33 -6.48 10.97
N SER A 32 -12.97 -7.65 11.03
CA SER A 32 -12.31 -8.96 10.91
C SER A 32 -12.62 -9.65 9.59
N ASP A 33 -11.72 -10.56 9.25
CA ASP A 33 -11.77 -11.57 8.19
C ASP A 33 -11.71 -11.08 6.73
N ALA A 34 -11.29 -12.02 5.86
CA ALA A 34 -11.32 -11.82 4.43
C ALA A 34 -12.75 -11.97 3.92
N ASP A 35 -13.15 -11.02 3.09
CA ASP A 35 -14.44 -11.03 2.40
C ASP A 35 -14.56 -12.31 1.54
N PRO A 36 -15.57 -13.19 1.79
CA PRO A 36 -15.79 -14.39 1.00
C PRO A 36 -15.95 -14.11 -0.50
N ASP A 37 -16.52 -12.96 -0.86
CA ASP A 37 -16.70 -12.58 -2.27
C ASP A 37 -15.34 -12.29 -2.91
N HIS A 38 -14.41 -11.66 -2.18
CA HIS A 38 -13.04 -11.49 -2.67
C HIS A 38 -12.31 -12.82 -2.83
N VAL A 39 -12.52 -13.79 -1.94
CA VAL A 39 -11.94 -15.14 -2.07
C VAL A 39 -12.46 -15.82 -3.35
N ALA A 40 -13.78 -15.79 -3.57
CA ALA A 40 -14.41 -16.35 -4.76
C ALA A 40 -13.90 -15.69 -6.05
N MET A 41 -13.74 -14.36 -6.05
CA MET A 41 -13.16 -13.61 -7.17
C MET A 41 -11.72 -14.05 -7.47
N LEU A 42 -10.88 -14.23 -6.45
CA LEU A 42 -9.50 -14.68 -6.61
C LEU A 42 -9.45 -16.10 -7.17
N GLN A 43 -10.25 -17.02 -6.65
CA GLN A 43 -10.34 -18.40 -7.15
C GLN A 43 -10.82 -18.45 -8.61
N HIS A 44 -11.82 -17.65 -8.97
CA HIS A 44 -12.28 -17.55 -10.35
C HIS A 44 -11.17 -17.06 -11.29
N TYR A 45 -10.45 -16.01 -10.90
CA TYR A 45 -9.32 -15.51 -11.68
C TYR A 45 -8.18 -16.54 -11.83
N LEU A 46 -7.95 -17.35 -10.79
CA LEU A 46 -6.95 -18.41 -10.82
C LEU A 46 -7.35 -19.57 -11.72
N ARG A 47 -8.62 -19.99 -11.74
CA ARG A 47 -9.10 -21.05 -12.66
C ARG A 47 -8.73 -20.79 -14.12
N ASP A 48 -8.77 -19.54 -14.55
CA ASP A 48 -8.46 -19.17 -15.93
C ASP A 48 -6.94 -19.10 -16.24
N ARG A 49 -6.07 -19.02 -15.23
CA ARG A 49 -4.64 -18.69 -15.40
C ARG A 49 -3.68 -19.72 -14.83
N ILE A 50 -4.04 -20.30 -13.69
CA ILE A 50 -3.31 -21.36 -13.01
C ILE A 50 -4.37 -22.35 -12.48
N PRO A 51 -4.95 -23.18 -13.36
CA PRO A 51 -6.12 -24.02 -13.04
C PRO A 51 -5.95 -24.85 -11.78
N ASP A 52 -4.77 -25.44 -11.56
CA ASP A 52 -4.44 -26.25 -10.38
C ASP A 52 -4.59 -25.51 -9.04
N LEU A 53 -4.56 -24.17 -9.06
CA LEU A 53 -4.77 -23.34 -7.87
C LEU A 53 -6.20 -22.83 -7.73
N GLY A 54 -6.99 -22.85 -8.81
CA GLY A 54 -8.33 -22.27 -8.83
C GLY A 54 -9.33 -22.97 -7.90
N ASP A 55 -9.16 -24.28 -7.72
CA ASP A 55 -9.97 -25.11 -6.83
C ASP A 55 -9.17 -25.60 -5.60
N GLY A 56 -8.00 -24.99 -5.35
CA GLY A 56 -7.17 -25.28 -4.19
C GLY A 56 -7.80 -24.82 -2.87
N GLU A 57 -7.43 -25.50 -1.79
CA GLU A 57 -7.83 -25.13 -0.43
C GLU A 57 -7.29 -23.74 -0.04
N VAL A 58 -8.15 -22.91 0.55
CA VAL A 58 -7.75 -21.64 1.15
C VAL A 58 -7.18 -21.92 2.54
N VAL A 59 -5.87 -22.13 2.59
CA VAL A 59 -5.15 -22.49 3.83
C VAL A 59 -5.00 -21.34 4.84
N ALA A 60 -5.12 -20.08 4.38
CA ALA A 60 -5.06 -18.90 5.22
C ALA A 60 -5.62 -17.67 4.50
N THR A 61 -6.17 -16.72 5.26
CA THR A 61 -6.57 -15.40 4.76
C THR A 61 -6.01 -14.28 5.65
N LYS A 62 -5.76 -13.12 5.06
CA LYS A 62 -5.33 -11.90 5.79
C LYS A 62 -5.88 -10.66 5.12
N THR A 63 -6.35 -9.73 5.94
CA THR A 63 -6.76 -8.38 5.51
C THR A 63 -5.62 -7.39 5.78
N CYS A 64 -5.39 -6.47 4.84
CA CYS A 64 -4.37 -5.43 4.91
C CYS A 64 -4.98 -4.08 4.54
N ILE A 65 -4.38 -2.99 5.02
CA ILE A 65 -4.89 -1.62 4.85
C ILE A 65 -3.99 -0.86 3.89
N TYR A 66 -4.60 -0.16 2.93
CA TYR A 66 -3.92 0.85 2.14
C TYR A 66 -4.37 2.24 2.57
N THR A 67 -3.42 3.15 2.72
CA THR A 67 -3.68 4.59 2.77
C THR A 67 -3.38 5.15 1.39
N ASN A 68 -4.40 5.70 0.72
CA ASN A 68 -4.32 6.12 -0.68
C ASN A 68 -4.39 7.64 -0.82
N THR A 69 -3.62 8.20 -1.74
CA THR A 69 -3.85 9.55 -2.30
C THR A 69 -4.71 9.45 -3.56
N PRO A 70 -5.38 10.54 -3.99
CA PRO A 70 -6.15 10.55 -5.24
C PRO A 70 -5.32 10.21 -6.50
N ASP A 71 -4.03 10.54 -6.49
CA ASP A 71 -3.09 10.25 -7.59
C ASP A 71 -2.29 8.96 -7.39
N SER A 72 -2.53 8.23 -6.29
CA SER A 72 -1.79 7.03 -5.88
C SER A 72 -0.28 7.24 -5.67
N ASP A 73 0.21 8.48 -5.55
CA ASP A 73 1.62 8.80 -5.27
C ASP A 73 1.86 9.02 -3.77
N PHE A 74 3.11 8.86 -3.32
CA PHE A 74 3.50 9.10 -1.93
C PHE A 74 3.24 10.55 -1.49
N VAL A 75 3.11 10.76 -0.19
CA VAL A 75 3.32 12.08 0.41
C VAL A 75 4.58 12.02 1.27
N ILE A 76 5.58 12.83 0.94
CA ILE A 76 6.83 12.97 1.69
C ILE A 76 7.06 14.46 1.92
N ASP A 77 6.96 14.91 3.17
CA ASP A 77 7.03 16.33 3.47
C ASP A 77 7.52 16.64 4.89
N ALA A 78 7.76 17.92 5.15
CA ALA A 78 7.98 18.44 6.50
C ALA A 78 6.66 18.57 7.26
N VAL A 79 6.67 18.33 8.57
CA VAL A 79 5.51 18.53 9.43
C VAL A 79 5.30 20.05 9.62
N PRO A 80 4.14 20.61 9.23
CA PRO A 80 3.86 22.04 9.41
C PRO A 80 3.96 22.45 10.88
N GLY A 81 4.69 23.52 11.16
CA GLY A 81 4.86 24.06 12.52
C GLY A 81 5.85 23.30 13.41
N LEU A 82 6.49 22.22 12.92
CA LEU A 82 7.47 21.44 13.69
C LEU A 82 8.80 21.33 12.94
N PRO A 83 9.75 22.26 13.16
CA PRO A 83 11.05 22.24 12.51
C PRO A 83 11.82 20.94 12.76
N GLY A 84 12.40 20.37 11.71
CA GLY A 84 13.18 19.13 11.80
C GLY A 84 12.33 17.85 11.87
N ALA A 85 11.01 17.94 11.78
CA ALA A 85 10.15 16.77 11.65
C ALA A 85 9.69 16.56 10.21
N TYR A 86 9.78 15.31 9.74
CA TYR A 86 9.37 14.89 8.41
C TYR A 86 8.49 13.66 8.49
N PHE A 87 7.63 13.47 7.49
CA PHE A 87 6.77 12.30 7.39
C PHE A 87 6.78 11.73 5.96
N ALA A 88 6.49 10.44 5.87
CA ALA A 88 6.18 9.74 4.63
C ALA A 88 4.91 8.92 4.83
N THR A 89 3.89 9.13 4.00
CA THR A 89 2.59 8.45 4.13
C THR A 89 1.92 8.24 2.76
N ALA A 90 0.72 7.66 2.79
CA ALA A 90 -0.15 7.41 1.64
C ALA A 90 0.56 6.63 0.53
N CYS A 91 1.14 5.49 0.92
CA CYS A 91 1.90 4.58 0.05
C CYS A 91 1.06 3.89 -1.03
N SER A 92 -0.25 4.09 -1.03
CA SER A 92 -1.20 3.69 -2.08
C SER A 92 -1.07 2.21 -2.50
N GLY A 93 -0.80 1.35 -1.52
CA GLY A 93 -0.64 -0.09 -1.70
C GLY A 93 0.65 -0.55 -2.37
N HIS A 94 1.61 0.35 -2.62
CA HIS A 94 2.80 0.02 -3.41
C HIS A 94 4.14 0.46 -2.78
N GLY A 95 4.10 1.02 -1.56
CA GLY A 95 5.28 1.58 -0.88
C GLY A 95 6.31 0.59 -0.33
N PHE A 96 5.94 -0.68 -0.06
CA PHE A 96 6.85 -1.62 0.60
C PHE A 96 8.20 -1.77 -0.14
N LYS A 97 8.17 -1.83 -1.48
CA LYS A 97 9.36 -1.97 -2.33
C LYS A 97 10.31 -0.76 -2.27
N PHE A 98 9.81 0.39 -1.80
CA PHE A 98 10.57 1.63 -1.69
C PHE A 98 10.94 1.98 -0.26
N SER A 99 10.56 1.16 0.73
CA SER A 99 10.74 1.46 2.16
C SER A 99 12.18 1.86 2.53
N ILE A 100 13.17 1.13 2.01
CA ILE A 100 14.60 1.43 2.21
C ILE A 100 14.98 2.80 1.61
N LEU A 101 14.52 3.10 0.39
CA LEU A 101 14.80 4.38 -0.26
C LEU A 101 14.12 5.54 0.47
N VAL A 102 12.85 5.37 0.86
CA VAL A 102 12.09 6.36 1.62
C VAL A 102 12.75 6.64 2.97
N GLY A 103 13.20 5.60 3.68
CA GLY A 103 13.96 5.76 4.92
C GLY A 103 15.23 6.60 4.71
N LYS A 104 16.01 6.29 3.67
CA LYS A 104 17.20 7.09 3.30
C LYS A 104 16.85 8.55 2.99
N ILE A 105 15.79 8.81 2.23
CA ILE A 105 15.33 10.17 1.92
C ILE A 105 15.01 10.93 3.21
N LEU A 106 14.28 10.31 4.14
CA LEU A 106 13.95 10.93 5.42
C LEU A 106 15.20 11.23 6.27
N THR A 107 16.17 10.31 6.32
CA THR A 107 17.45 10.55 6.99
C THR A 107 18.21 11.73 6.39
N GLU A 108 18.32 11.81 5.06
CA GLU A 108 19.00 12.93 4.40
C GLU A 108 18.29 14.27 4.62
N LEU A 109 16.96 14.27 4.71
CA LEU A 109 16.18 15.46 5.06
C LEU A 109 16.46 15.91 6.51
N LEU A 110 16.59 14.97 7.44
CA LEU A 110 16.96 15.24 8.84
C LEU A 110 18.38 15.80 8.97
N GLU A 111 19.32 15.32 8.16
CA GLU A 111 20.72 15.78 8.14
C GLU A 111 20.91 17.09 7.34
N GLY A 112 19.84 17.64 6.74
CA GLY A 112 19.90 18.84 5.89
C GLY A 112 20.56 18.59 4.53
N GLN A 113 20.81 17.33 4.15
CA GLN A 113 21.46 16.90 2.91
C GLN A 113 20.48 16.66 1.75
N GLY A 114 19.17 16.62 2.01
CA GLY A 114 18.13 16.34 1.01
C GLY A 114 17.84 17.42 -0.05
N ARG A 115 18.60 18.52 -0.11
CA ARG A 115 18.31 19.69 -0.98
C ARG A 115 18.37 19.39 -2.48
N ASN A 116 19.06 18.33 -2.90
CA ASN A 116 19.25 17.98 -4.32
C ASN A 116 18.25 16.94 -4.86
N ARG A 117 17.32 16.43 -4.05
CA ARG A 117 16.26 15.54 -4.57
C ARG A 117 15.03 16.35 -4.92
N ASP A 118 14.57 16.22 -6.16
CA ASP A 118 13.26 16.72 -6.55
C ASP A 118 12.17 15.85 -5.91
N LEU A 119 11.55 16.39 -4.86
CA LEU A 119 10.40 15.79 -4.18
C LEU A 119 9.09 16.52 -4.53
N ALA A 120 9.08 17.43 -5.50
CA ALA A 120 7.92 18.27 -5.82
C ALA A 120 6.64 17.43 -6.04
N ARG A 121 6.76 16.32 -6.78
CA ARG A 121 5.65 15.38 -7.03
C ARG A 121 5.11 14.67 -5.78
N PHE A 122 5.87 14.65 -4.69
CA PHE A 122 5.50 14.00 -3.43
C PHE A 122 5.13 14.98 -2.32
N ARG A 123 5.22 16.30 -2.57
CA ARG A 123 4.81 17.30 -1.58
C ARG A 123 3.32 17.24 -1.34
N LEU A 124 2.91 17.51 -0.11
CA LEU A 124 1.48 17.59 0.25
C LEU A 124 0.80 18.74 -0.50
N ALA A 125 1.54 19.83 -0.73
CA ALA A 125 1.06 21.02 -1.42
C ALA A 125 0.60 20.78 -2.87
N ARG A 126 0.93 19.64 -3.49
CA ARG A 126 0.42 19.29 -4.83
C ARG A 126 -1.11 19.15 -4.88
N PHE A 127 -1.74 18.96 -3.72
CA PHE A 127 -3.20 18.91 -3.57
C PHE A 127 -3.82 20.24 -3.10
N ALA A 128 -3.04 21.32 -2.99
CA ALA A 128 -3.58 22.63 -2.65
C ALA A 128 -4.68 23.02 -3.66
N GLY A 129 -5.87 23.38 -3.15
CA GLY A 129 -7.06 23.68 -3.97
C GLY A 129 -7.93 22.47 -4.33
N ARG A 130 -7.58 21.25 -3.90
CA ARG A 130 -8.38 20.03 -4.09
C ARG A 130 -8.82 19.36 -2.78
N MET A 131 -8.57 20.01 -1.65
CA MET A 131 -9.02 19.54 -0.34
C MET A 131 -10.49 19.92 -0.12
N GLU A 132 -11.39 19.29 -0.86
CA GLU A 132 -12.75 19.11 -0.35
C GLU A 132 -12.69 17.94 0.63
N HIS A 133 -13.26 18.16 1.83
CA HIS A 133 -13.33 17.20 2.90
C HIS A 133 -13.87 15.85 2.36
N VAL A 134 -13.04 14.81 2.42
CA VAL A 134 -13.48 13.41 2.36
C VAL A 134 -13.73 12.95 3.79
#